data_AF-A0A968LJY3-F1
#
_entry.id   AF-A0A968LJY3-F1
#
_cell.length_a   1.000
_cell.length_b   1.000
_cell.length_c   1.000
_cell.angle_alpha   90.00
_cell.angle_beta   90.00
_cell.angle_gamma   90.00
#
_symmetry.space_group_name_H-M   'P 1'
#
loop_
_entity.id
_entity.type
_entity.pdbx_description
1 polymer ?
#
loop_
_entity_poly.entity_id
_entity_poly.type
_entity_poly.pdbx_seq_one_letter_code
_entity_poly.pdbx_strand_id
1 'polypeptide(L)'
;MSQATELQSSNNQPVPLSEREIQVIELVAAGLTNQDIAVALAISKRTVDNHISNILTKTRTDNRVALVRWALQWGKICIDEVNCCTLPTPPASNT
;
A
#
# COMPACT_ATOMS: atom_id res chain seq x y z
N MET A 1 12.41 -36.19 -14.47
CA MET A 1 11.72 -35.31 -15.44
C MET A 1 10.24 -35.44 -15.13
N SER A 2 9.45 -34.45 -14.72
CA SER A 2 9.65 -33.01 -14.54
C SER A 2 8.66 -32.59 -13.45
N GLN A 3 9.12 -31.76 -12.50
CA GLN A 3 8.26 -31.11 -11.54
C GLN A 3 7.37 -30.12 -12.30
N ALA A 4 6.05 -30.33 -12.27
CA ALA A 4 5.08 -29.33 -12.69
C ALA A 4 4.67 -28.54 -11.45
N THR A 5 5.35 -27.41 -11.31
CA THR A 5 5.09 -26.24 -10.48
C THR A 5 3.76 -26.24 -9.73
N GLU A 6 3.85 -26.40 -8.41
CA GLU A 6 2.81 -26.06 -7.46
C GLU A 6 2.42 -24.59 -7.65
N LEU A 7 1.19 -24.36 -8.12
CA LEU A 7 0.55 -23.06 -8.16
C LEU A 7 0.41 -22.58 -6.71
N GLN A 8 1.34 -21.74 -6.27
CA GLN A 8 1.32 -21.17 -4.92
C GLN A 8 0.04 -20.36 -4.74
N SER A 9 -0.81 -20.92 -3.90
CA SER A 9 -1.99 -20.39 -3.23
C SER A 9 -2.21 -18.89 -3.37
N SER A 10 -3.41 -18.55 -3.85
CA SER A 10 -4.08 -17.27 -3.61
C SER A 10 -4.00 -16.92 -2.13
N ASN A 11 -2.92 -16.22 -1.74
CA ASN A 11 -2.73 -15.69 -0.40
C ASN A 11 -3.69 -14.50 -0.22
N ASN A 12 -4.98 -14.81 -0.09
CA ASN A 12 -6.01 -13.90 0.42
C ASN A 12 -5.82 -13.59 1.91
N GLN A 13 -4.58 -13.64 2.39
CA GLN A 13 -4.22 -13.28 3.74
C GLN A 13 -4.11 -11.77 3.79
N PRO A 14 -4.95 -11.08 4.57
CA PRO A 14 -4.86 -9.64 4.71
C PRO A 14 -3.50 -9.32 5.33
N VAL A 15 -2.58 -8.77 4.54
CA VAL A 15 -1.33 -8.21 5.09
C VAL A 15 -1.75 -7.07 6.02
N PRO A 16 -1.44 -7.15 7.33
CA PRO A 16 -1.78 -6.11 8.27
C PRO A 16 -0.85 -4.93 8.04
N LEU A 17 -1.44 -3.81 7.64
CA LEU A 17 -0.76 -2.52 7.50
C LEU A 17 -1.30 -1.60 8.57
N SER A 18 -0.40 -0.83 9.19
CA SER A 18 -0.80 0.26 10.08
C SER A 18 -1.46 1.38 9.27
N GLU A 19 -2.28 2.20 9.94
CA GLU A 19 -2.89 3.40 9.33
C GLU A 19 -1.82 4.28 8.66
N ARG A 20 -0.67 4.42 9.32
CA ARG A 20 0.45 5.19 8.78
C ARG A 20 1.03 4.60 7.49
N GLU A 21 1.12 3.29 7.40
CA GLU A 21 1.58 2.62 6.19
C GLU A 21 0.58 2.77 5.05
N ILE A 22 -0.73 2.73 5.33
CA ILE A 22 -1.78 2.98 4.34
C ILE A 22 -1.67 4.42 3.80
N GLN A 23 -1.55 5.42 4.67
CA GLN A 23 -1.36 6.82 4.26
C GLN A 23 -0.13 7.00 3.35
N VAL A 24 0.99 6.33 3.67
CA VAL A 24 2.18 6.38 2.81
C VAL A 24 1.89 5.77 1.44
N ILE A 25 1.18 4.64 1.38
CA ILE A 25 0.80 3.99 0.11
C ILE A 25 -0.12 4.88 -0.71
N GLU A 26 -1.09 5.56 -0.10
CA GLU A 26 -2.00 6.51 -0.78
C GLU A 26 -1.22 7.64 -1.45
N LEU A 27 -0.28 8.27 -0.73
CA LEU A 27 0.54 9.34 -1.29
C LEU A 27 1.49 8.84 -2.37
N VAL A 28 2.02 7.62 -2.23
CA VAL A 28 2.82 6.96 -3.28
C VAL A 28 1.98 6.74 -4.54
N ALA A 29 0.72 6.32 -4.38
CA ALA A 29 -0.22 6.10 -5.48
C ALA A 29 -0.65 7.40 -6.16
N ALA A 30 -0.73 8.51 -5.42
CA ALA A 30 -0.91 9.86 -5.95
C ALA A 30 0.34 10.40 -6.68
N GLY A 31 1.42 9.62 -6.79
CA GLY A 31 2.61 9.97 -7.57
C GLY A 31 3.64 10.85 -6.83
N LEU A 32 3.46 11.09 -5.53
CA LEU A 32 4.36 11.95 -4.76
C LEU A 32 5.75 11.32 -4.61
N THR A 33 6.77 12.17 -4.54
CA THR A 33 8.14 11.74 -4.20
C THR A 33 8.28 11.53 -2.69
N ASN A 34 9.30 10.80 -2.24
CA ASN A 34 9.53 10.60 -0.80
C ASN A 34 9.76 11.93 -0.06
N GLN A 35 10.23 12.96 -0.77
CA GLN A 35 10.39 14.31 -0.22
C GLN A 35 9.03 14.99 -0.04
N ASP A 36 8.13 14.90 -1.02
CA ASP A 36 6.78 15.47 -0.92
C ASP A 36 5.96 14.77 0.16
N ILE A 37 6.08 13.45 0.24
CA ILE A 37 5.47 12.63 1.30
C ILE A 37 5.98 13.08 2.67
N ALA A 38 7.29 13.29 2.82
CA ALA A 38 7.89 13.74 4.06
C ALA A 38 7.31 15.09 4.52
N VAL A 39 7.14 16.02 3.58
CA VAL A 39 6.51 17.33 3.83
C VAL A 39 5.03 17.17 4.21
N ALA A 40 4.24 16.44 3.40
CA ALA A 40 2.82 16.22 3.63
C ALA A 40 2.54 15.57 5.00
N LEU A 41 3.46 14.72 5.44
CA LEU A 41 3.34 13.92 6.65
C LEU A 41 4.09 14.51 7.86
N ALA A 42 4.73 15.67 7.71
CA ALA A 42 5.55 16.35 8.72
C ALA A 42 6.62 15.45 9.39
N ILE A 43 7.29 14.60 8.60
CA ILE A 43 8.35 13.68 9.04
C ILE A 43 9.60 13.82 8.16
N SER A 44 10.71 13.18 8.53
CA SER A 44 11.91 13.21 7.71
C SER A 44 11.77 12.31 6.47
N LYS A 45 12.46 12.67 5.37
CA LYS A 45 12.57 11.80 4.17
C LYS A 45 13.10 10.41 4.54
N ARG A 46 14.08 10.33 5.44
CA ARG A 46 14.62 9.05 5.94
C ARG A 46 13.54 8.18 6.60
N THR A 47 12.62 8.81 7.34
CA THR A 47 11.49 8.10 7.95
C THR A 47 10.55 7.56 6.86
N VAL A 48 10.29 8.32 5.80
CA VAL A 48 9.50 7.86 4.64
C VAL A 48 10.19 6.71 3.92
N ASP A 49 11.51 6.81 3.68
CA ASP A 49 12.31 5.74 3.06
C ASP A 49 12.19 4.44 3.88
N ASN A 50 12.26 4.54 5.21
CA ASN A 50 12.08 3.40 6.12
C ASN A 50 10.66 2.84 6.06
N HIS A 51 9.62 3.69 6.05
CA HIS A 51 8.23 3.24 5.88
C HIS A 51 8.07 2.45 4.58
N ILE A 52 8.56 2.97 3.45
CA ILE A 52 8.46 2.29 2.15
C ILE A 52 9.21 0.96 2.19
N SER A 53 10.43 0.91 2.72
CA SER A 53 11.20 -0.33 2.83
C SER A 53 10.46 -1.40 3.66
N ASN A 54 9.86 -1.00 4.78
CA ASN A 54 9.10 -1.89 5.64
C ASN A 54 7.82 -2.40 4.94
N ILE A 55 7.12 -1.51 4.23
CA ILE A 55 5.91 -1.85 3.48
C ILE A 55 6.26 -2.87 2.39
N LEU A 56 7.28 -2.60 1.56
CA LEU A 56 7.72 -3.51 0.50
C LEU A 56 8.06 -4.91 1.03
N THR A 57 8.69 -4.96 2.21
CA THR A 57 9.01 -6.22 2.90
C THR A 57 7.74 -6.95 3.37
N LYS A 58 6.80 -6.23 3.99
CA LYS A 58 5.52 -6.79 4.47
C LYS A 58 4.66 -7.31 3.32
N THR A 59 4.60 -6.59 2.21
CA THR A 59 3.76 -6.92 1.05
C THR A 59 4.46 -7.86 0.06
N ARG A 60 5.75 -8.15 0.27
CA ARG A 60 6.61 -8.93 -0.64
C ARG A 60 6.58 -8.38 -2.07
N THR A 61 6.68 -7.06 -2.19
CA THR A 61 6.71 -6.37 -3.48
C THR A 61 8.09 -5.78 -3.72
N ASP A 62 8.59 -5.89 -4.95
CA ASP A 62 9.98 -5.55 -5.26
C ASP A 62 10.25 -4.05 -5.41
N ASN A 63 9.20 -3.26 -5.71
CA ASN A 63 9.34 -1.84 -5.94
C ASN A 63 8.03 -1.09 -5.71
N ARG A 64 8.10 0.24 -5.72
CA ARG A 64 6.94 1.11 -5.47
C ARG A 64 5.79 0.92 -6.48
N VAL A 65 6.08 0.55 -7.73
CA VAL A 65 5.03 0.32 -8.75
C VAL A 65 4.31 -1.00 -8.45
N ALA A 66 5.06 -2.06 -8.12
CA ALA A 66 4.52 -3.33 -7.66
C ALA A 66 3.68 -3.16 -6.38
N LEU A 67 4.11 -2.29 -5.47
CA LEU A 67 3.36 -1.93 -4.26
C LEU A 67 2.02 -1.28 -4.58
N VAL A 68 1.98 -0.28 -5.48
CA VAL A 68 0.72 0.38 -5.86
C VAL A 68 -0.23 -0.63 -6.51
N ARG A 69 0.26 -1.45 -7.44
CA ARG A 69 -0.53 -2.52 -8.05
C ARG A 69 -1.08 -3.49 -7.01
N TRP A 70 -0.24 -3.92 -6.07
CA TRP A 70 -0.65 -4.80 -4.97
C TRP A 70 -1.74 -4.12 -4.14
N ALA A 71 -1.55 -2.87 -3.73
CA ALA A 71 -2.51 -2.15 -2.90
C ALA A 71 -3.88 -2.00 -3.58
N LEU A 72 -3.92 -1.77 -4.89
CA LEU A 72 -5.16 -1.75 -5.68
C LEU A 72 -5.80 -3.13 -5.79
N GLN A 73 -5.02 -4.16 -6.12
CA GLN A 73 -5.50 -5.53 -6.29
C GLN A 73 -6.16 -6.10 -5.01
N TRP A 74 -5.63 -5.70 -3.85
CA TRP A 74 -6.08 -6.17 -2.55
C TRP A 74 -7.01 -5.17 -1.83
N GLY A 75 -7.48 -4.12 -2.52
CA GLY A 75 -8.43 -3.14 -1.98
C GLY A 75 -7.92 -2.37 -0.76
N LYS A 76 -6.61 -2.13 -0.69
CA LYS A 76 -5.98 -1.34 0.39
C LYS A 76 -6.08 0.16 0.16
N ILE A 77 -6.17 0.57 -1.11
CA ILE A 77 -6.32 1.97 -1.55
C ILE A 77 -7.26 2.04 -2.75
N CYS A 78 -7.69 3.27 -3.05
CA CYS A 78 -8.52 3.66 -4.17
C CYS A 78 -7.83 4.79 -4.96
N ILE A 79 -7.99 4.83 -6.28
CA ILE A 79 -7.54 5.96 -7.12
C ILE A 79 -8.69 6.33 -8.05
N ASP A 80 -9.12 7.59 -8.04
CA ASP A 80 -10.11 8.15 -8.98
C ASP A 80 -11.35 7.24 -9.18
N GLU A 81 -11.87 6.69 -8.08
CA GLU A 81 -13.03 5.76 -8.06
C GLU A 81 -12.80 4.39 -8.75
N VAL A 82 -11.58 4.09 -9.19
CA VAL A 82 -11.20 2.79 -9.77
C VAL A 82 -10.87 1.78 -8.67
N ASN A 83 -11.43 0.56 -8.79
CA ASN A 83 -11.26 -0.56 -7.85
C ASN A 83 -11.73 -0.28 -6.41
N CYS A 84 -12.61 0.70 -6.22
CA CYS A 84 -13.20 1.04 -4.94
C CYS A 84 -14.36 0.11 -4.56
N CYS A 85 -14.04 -1.15 -4.27
CA CYS A 85 -14.98 -2.03 -3.60
C CYS A 85 -15.09 -1.60 -2.13
N THR A 86 -16.08 -0.77 -1.80
CA THR A 86 -16.53 -0.40 -0.43
C THR A 86 -15.41 -0.47 0.62
N LEU A 87 -14.50 0.50 0.60
CA LEU A 87 -13.71 0.81 1.79
C LEU A 87 -14.72 1.16 2.90
N PRO A 88 -14.63 0.55 4.10
CA PRO A 88 -15.46 0.97 5.21
C PRO A 88 -15.18 2.45 5.45
N THR A 89 -16.15 3.29 5.10
CA THR A 89 -16.10 4.71 5.40
C THR A 89 -15.96 4.82 6.91
N PRO A 90 -14.93 5.50 7.45
CA PRO A 90 -14.96 5.90 8.85
C PRO A 90 -16.29 6.64 9.06
N PRO A 91 -17.07 6.31 10.11
CA PRO A 91 -18.34 6.98 10.33
C PRO A 91 -18.05 8.48 10.34
N ALA A 92 -18.74 9.22 9.48
CA ALA A 92 -18.66 10.66 9.41
C ALA A 92 -18.65 11.19 10.85
N SER A 93 -17.58 11.90 11.20
CA SER A 93 -17.46 12.63 12.45
C SER A 93 -18.61 13.62 12.51
N ASN A 94 -19.70 13.19 13.14
CA ASN A 94 -20.84 14.02 13.43
C ASN A 94 -20.49 14.87 14.64
N THR A 95 -20.33 16.17 14.37
CA THR A 95 -20.38 17.33 15.30
C THR A 95 -19.19 17.52 16.23
#